data_AF-A0A0S7Y8I3-F1
#
_entry.id   AF-A0A0S7Y8I3-F1
#
_cell.length_a   1.000
_cell.length_b   1.000
_cell.length_c   1.000
_cell.angle_alpha   90.00
_cell.angle_beta   90.00
_cell.angle_gamma   90.00
#
_symmetry.space_group_name_H-M   'P 1'
#
loop_
_entity.id
_entity.type
_entity.pdbx_description
1 polymer ?
#
loop_
_entity_poly.entity_id
_entity_poly.type
_entity_poly.pdbx_seq_one_letter_code
_entity_poly.pdbx_strand_id
1 'polypeptide(L)'
;MFFFQFARGLLWMLFALPVIRMYKGKNWQVGLTLALLFAFWSFQLLIPNPFMPPDVARVHLIETFSSNFIFGWIVGLLLSTTSKRLT
;
A
#
# COMPACT_ATOMS: atom_id res chain seq x y z
N MET A 1 -19.20 9.81 -1.26
CA MET A 1 -18.29 8.84 -1.91
C MET A 1 -16.87 9.38 -2.05
N PHE A 2 -16.64 10.51 -2.74
CA PHE A 2 -15.29 11.03 -2.98
C PHE A 2 -14.51 11.46 -1.73
N PHE A 3 -15.16 12.11 -0.76
CA PHE A 3 -14.48 12.54 0.47
C PHE A 3 -13.84 11.38 1.25
N PHE A 4 -14.54 10.24 1.34
CA PHE A 4 -14.02 9.05 2.00
C PHE A 4 -12.81 8.46 1.26
N GLN A 5 -12.82 8.46 -0.08
CA GLN A 5 -11.69 8.01 -0.91
C GLN A 5 -10.45 8.88 -0.66
N PHE A 6 -10.63 10.20 -0.61
CA PHE A 6 -9.56 11.15 -0.29
C PHE A 6 -9.03 10.97 1.13
N ALA A 7 -9.92 10.89 2.12
CA ALA A 7 -9.55 10.68 3.52
C ALA A 7 -8.77 9.37 3.72
N ARG A 8 -9.23 8.29 3.08
CA ARG A 8 -8.53 7.00 3.06
C ARG A 8 -7.14 7.16 2.46
N GLY A 9 -7.02 7.76 1.28
CA GLY A 9 -5.72 7.99 0.62
C GLY A 9 -4.75 8.78 1.50
N LEU A 10 -5.25 9.81 2.18
CA LEU A 10 -4.47 10.63 3.12
C LEU A 10 -4.00 9.81 4.32
N LEU A 11 -4.86 8.95 4.88
CA LEU A 11 -4.51 8.01 5.95
C LEU A 11 -3.38 7.06 5.54
N TRP A 12 -3.47 6.44 4.35
CA TRP A 12 -2.39 5.59 3.82
C TRP A 12 -1.07 6.34 3.68
N MET A 13 -1.11 7.60 3.21
CA MET A 13 0.06 8.44 3.12
C MET A 13 0.64 8.79 4.50
N LEU A 14 -0.20 9.12 5.48
CA LEU A 14 0.22 9.39 6.85
C LEU A 14 0.90 8.18 7.50
N PHE A 15 0.41 6.96 7.26
CA PHE A 15 1.06 5.74 7.75
C PHE A 15 2.38 5.42 7.03
N ALA A 16 2.55 5.84 5.77
CA ALA A 16 3.81 5.64 5.05
C ALA A 16 4.95 6.53 5.56
N LEU A 17 4.65 7.76 6.00
CA LEU A 17 5.65 8.73 6.49
C LEU A 17 6.57 8.22 7.62
N PRO A 18 6.07 7.64 8.72
CA PRO A 18 6.93 7.12 9.78
C PRO A 18 7.81 5.97 9.28
N VAL A 19 7.29 5.09 8.41
CA VAL A 19 8.08 4.00 7.81
C VAL A 19 9.27 4.57 7.04
N ILE A 20 9.05 5.59 6.21
CA ILE A 20 10.11 6.23 5.41
C ILE A 20 11.13 6.95 6.32
N ARG A 21 10.66 7.66 7.35
CA ARG A 21 11.55 8.41 8.27
C ARG A 21 12.37 7.53 9.20
N MET A 22 11.82 6.38 9.62
CA MET A 22 12.51 5.44 10.51
C MET A 22 13.52 4.57 9.75
N TYR A 23 13.26 4.29 8.46
CA TYR A 23 14.16 3.46 7.66
C TYR A 23 15.39 4.24 7.20
N LYS A 24 16.55 3.93 7.78
CA LYS A 24 17.87 4.44 7.32
C LYS A 24 18.47 3.65 6.15
N GLY A 25 17.73 2.70 5.58
CA GLY A 25 18.19 1.78 4.54
C GLY A 25 18.24 2.36 3.12
N LYS A 26 18.41 1.46 2.13
CA LYS A 26 18.32 1.81 0.71
C LYS A 26 16.88 2.11 0.32
N ASN A 27 16.66 3.05 -0.60
CA ASN A 27 15.33 3.49 -1.04
C ASN A 27 14.46 2.34 -1.57
N TRP A 28 15.08 1.35 -2.22
CA TRP A 28 14.42 0.12 -2.68
C TRP A 28 13.83 -0.72 -1.52
N GLN A 29 14.50 -0.78 -0.37
CA GLN A 29 14.00 -1.51 0.80
C GLN A 29 12.77 -0.82 1.38
N VAL A 30 12.76 0.52 1.42
CA VAL A 30 11.59 1.31 1.83
C VAL A 30 10.41 1.09 0.88
N GLY A 31 10.68 1.07 -0.42
CA GLY A 31 9.71 0.71 -1.46
C GLY A 31 9.10 -0.67 -1.23
N LEU A 32 9.93 -1.69 -0.99
CA LEU A 32 9.48 -3.06 -0.71
C LEU A 32 8.62 -3.13 0.56
N THR A 33 9.05 -2.48 1.65
CA THR A 33 8.30 -2.47 2.91
C THR A 33 6.92 -1.86 2.72
N LEU A 34 6.83 -0.72 2.03
CA LEU A 34 5.55 -0.06 1.77
C LEU A 34 4.67 -0.84 0.78
N ALA A 35 5.26 -1.44 -0.25
CA ALA A 35 4.55 -2.32 -1.18
C ALA A 35 3.88 -3.49 -0.45
N LEU A 36 4.60 -4.16 0.44
CA LEU A 36 4.07 -5.27 1.24
C LEU A 36 3.00 -4.79 2.25
N LEU A 37 3.24 -3.66 2.93
CA LEU A 37 2.30 -3.11 3.91
C LEU A 37 0.96 -2.75 3.26
N PHE A 38 0.98 -2.18 2.06
CA PHE A 38 -0.23 -1.78 1.34
C PHE A 38 -0.94 -2.98 0.71
N ALA A 39 -0.19 -3.95 0.22
CA ALA A 39 -0.74 -5.18 -0.36
C ALA A 39 -1.37 -6.10 0.70
N PHE A 40 -0.91 -6.03 1.96
CA PHE A 40 -1.42 -6.86 3.06
C PHE A 40 -2.94 -6.70 3.27
N TRP A 41 -3.50 -5.52 3.02
CA TRP A 41 -4.93 -5.28 3.20
C TRP A 41 -5.81 -6.14 2.26
N SER A 42 -5.26 -6.57 1.12
CA SER A 42 -5.97 -7.40 0.15
C SER A 42 -6.29 -8.79 0.69
N PHE A 43 -5.61 -9.26 1.75
CA PHE A 43 -5.93 -10.54 2.40
C PHE A 43 -7.29 -10.53 3.12
N GLN A 44 -7.89 -9.36 3.38
CA GLN A 44 -9.25 -9.29 3.90
C GLN A 44 -10.26 -9.98 2.98
N LEU A 45 -9.99 -10.06 1.67
CA LEU A 45 -10.86 -10.72 0.69
C LEU A 45 -10.86 -12.25 0.85
N LEU A 46 -9.92 -12.82 1.61
CA LEU A 46 -9.93 -14.24 1.95
C LEU A 46 -11.03 -14.57 2.98
N ILE A 47 -11.52 -13.56 3.72
CA ILE A 47 -12.62 -13.71 4.66
C ILE A 47 -13.91 -13.94 3.85
N PRO A 48 -14.64 -15.04 4.08
CA PRO A 48 -15.86 -15.34 3.36
C PRO A 48 -16.89 -14.23 3.57
N ASN A 49 -17.44 -13.74 2.47
CA ASN A 49 -18.31 -12.58 2.41
C ASN A 49 -19.56 -12.95 1.59
N PRO A 50 -20.78 -12.75 2.12
CA PRO A 50 -22.03 -13.11 1.44
C PRO A 50 -22.27 -12.36 0.11
N PHE A 51 -21.56 -11.26 -0.13
CA PHE A 51 -21.67 -10.44 -1.33
C PHE A 51 -20.70 -10.84 -2.45
N MET A 52 -19.73 -11.74 -2.20
CA MET A 52 -18.74 -12.12 -3.23
C MET A 52 -18.50 -13.64 -3.24
N PRO A 53 -18.79 -14.32 -4.37
CA PRO A 53 -18.48 -15.74 -4.53
C PRO A 53 -16.97 -16.02 -4.36
N PRO A 54 -16.59 -17.20 -3.85
CA PRO A 54 -15.20 -17.52 -3.51
C PRO A 54 -14.24 -17.53 -4.70
N ASP A 55 -14.72 -17.82 -5.92
CA ASP A 55 -13.91 -17.73 -7.14
C ASP A 55 -13.58 -16.28 -7.51
N VAL A 56 -14.58 -15.39 -7.43
CA VAL A 56 -14.40 -13.95 -7.71
C VAL A 56 -13.52 -13.31 -6.64
N ALA A 57 -13.67 -13.69 -5.38
CA ALA A 57 -12.85 -13.18 -4.27
C ALA A 57 -11.36 -13.50 -4.45
N ARG A 58 -11.03 -14.70 -4.95
CA ARG A 58 -9.64 -15.10 -5.22
C ARG A 58 -9.02 -14.32 -6.37
N VAL A 59 -9.76 -14.10 -7.46
CA VAL A 59 -9.30 -13.26 -8.58
C VAL A 59 -9.11 -11.82 -8.10
N HIS A 60 -10.11 -11.28 -7.41
CA HIS A 60 -10.08 -9.91 -6.92
C HIS A 60 -8.99 -9.68 -5.87
N LEU A 61 -8.63 -10.70 -5.09
CA LEU A 61 -7.48 -10.67 -4.20
C LEU A 61 -6.19 -10.47 -4.98
N ILE A 62 -5.95 -11.23 -6.06
CA ILE A 62 -4.74 -11.12 -6.88
C ILE A 62 -4.67 -9.74 -7.54
N GLU A 63 -5.79 -9.25 -8.08
CA GLU A 63 -5.89 -7.93 -8.70
C GLU A 63 -5.59 -6.81 -7.70
N THR A 64 -6.22 -6.86 -6.51
CA THR A 64 -6.07 -5.82 -5.48
C THR A 64 -4.70 -5.88 -4.84
N PHE A 65 -4.17 -7.09 -4.60
CA PHE A 65 -2.83 -7.32 -4.05
C PHE A 65 -1.77 -6.74 -4.98
N SER A 66 -1.78 -7.10 -6.26
CA SER A 66 -0.82 -6.61 -7.24
C SER A 66 -0.90 -5.09 -7.42
N SER A 67 -2.12 -4.54 -7.49
CA SER A 67 -2.33 -3.10 -7.62
C SER A 67 -1.82 -2.31 -6.41
N ASN A 68 -2.15 -2.75 -5.20
CA ASN A 68 -1.67 -2.10 -3.97
C ASN A 68 -0.16 -2.27 -3.78
N PHE A 69 0.40 -3.42 -4.20
CA PHE A 69 1.83 -3.68 -4.15
C PHE A 69 2.59 -2.68 -5.03
N ILE A 70 2.21 -2.57 -6.31
CA ILE A 70 2.83 -1.63 -7.26
C ILE A 70 2.68 -0.19 -6.76
N PHE A 71 1.49 0.17 -6.25
CA PHE A 71 1.25 1.50 -5.72
C PHE A 71 2.14 1.83 -4.50
N GLY A 72 2.19 0.95 -3.50
CA GLY A 72 3.05 1.12 -2.33
C GLY A 72 4.53 1.17 -2.70
N TRP A 73 4.93 0.41 -3.72
CA TRP A 73 6.29 0.45 -4.26
C TRP A 73 6.67 1.83 -4.79
N ILE A 74 5.83 2.38 -5.68
CA ILE A 74 6.04 3.68 -6.32
C ILE A 74 6.07 4.79 -5.25
N VAL A 75 5.12 4.76 -4.31
CA VAL A 75 5.05 5.73 -3.20
C VAL A 75 6.32 5.69 -2.36
N GLY A 76 6.80 4.50 -2.00
CA GLY A 76 8.02 4.35 -1.22
C GLY A 76 9.28 4.82 -1.95
N LEU A 77 9.40 4.56 -3.26
CA LEU A 77 10.52 5.08 -4.06
C LEU A 77 10.48 6.61 -4.19
N LEU A 78 9.32 7.19 -4.47
CA LEU A 78 9.17 8.64 -4.65
C LEU A 78 9.47 9.39 -3.35
N LEU A 79 8.87 8.97 -2.24
CA LEU A 79 9.02 9.68 -0.97
C LEU A 79 10.39 9.47 -0.33
N SER A 80 10.99 8.27 -0.45
CA SER A 80 12.36 8.04 0.04
C SER A 80 13.41 8.81 -0.75
N THR A 81 13.19 9.04 -2.05
CA THR A 81 14.06 9.87 -2.88
C THR A 81 13.96 11.34 -2.48
N THR A 82 12.75 11.85 -2.25
CA THR A 82 12.55 13.23 -1.79
C THR A 82 13.15 13.47 -0.39
N SER A 83 13.01 12.52 0.54
CA SER A 83 13.53 12.68 1.91
C SER A 83 15.06 12.87 1.94
N LYS A 84 15.81 12.15 1.09
CA LYS A 84 17.27 12.30 1.01
C LYS A 84 17.72 13.58 0.28
N ARG A 85 16.81 14.26 -0.40
CA ARG A 85 17.10 15.51 -1.12
C ARG A 85 16.97 16.75 -0.23
N LEU A 86 16.31 16.61 0.93
CA LEU A 86 16.03 17.68 1.90
C LEU A 86 16.93 17.61 3.15
N THR A 87 17.81 16.60 3.25
CA THR A 87 18.83 16.46 4.29
C THR A 87 20.20 16.59 3.63
#